data_AF-A0A7K3XZR7-F1
#
_entry.id   AF-A0A7K3XZR7-F1
#
_cell.length_a   1.000
_cell.length_b   1.000
_cell.length_c   1.000
_cell.angle_alpha   90.00
_cell.angle_beta   90.00
_cell.angle_gamma   90.00
#
_symmetry.space_group_name_H-M   'P 1'
#
loop_
_entity.id
_entity.type
_entity.pdbx_description
1 polymer ?
#
loop_
_entity_poly.entity_id
_entity_poly.type
_entity_poly.pdbx_seq_one_letter_code
_entity_poly.pdbx_strand_id
1 'polypeptide(L)'
;MSGFEPECGWNLPPGCFEGDPNAPWNAPDPLEGRKCGDCRYFGQLPIRHEGGVCLFEAMDENVAAVSLADGRGCACEAFEPCA
;
A
#
# COMPACT_ATOMS: atom_id res chain seq x y z
N MET A 1 -15.24 -28.16 -23.45
CA MET A 1 -16.27 -28.32 -22.42
C MET A 1 -16.85 -26.95 -22.13
N SER A 2 -18.17 -26.90 -22.00
CA SER A 2 -19.05 -25.73 -21.94
C SER A 2 -18.67 -24.72 -20.86
N GLY A 3 -18.55 -23.45 -21.26
CA GLY A 3 -18.49 -22.29 -20.39
C GLY A 3 -19.82 -22.10 -19.66
N PHE A 4 -19.92 -22.69 -18.47
CA PHE A 4 -21.01 -22.40 -17.55
C PHE A 4 -20.63 -21.13 -16.78
N GLU A 5 -21.01 -19.98 -17.34
CA GLU A 5 -21.05 -18.72 -16.58
C GLU A 5 -22.26 -18.81 -15.62
N PRO A 6 -22.08 -18.55 -14.30
CA PRO A 6 -23.18 -18.61 -13.35
C PRO A 6 -24.23 -17.50 -13.62
N GLU A 7 -25.49 -17.81 -13.33
CA GLU A 7 -26.66 -16.93 -13.54
C GLU A 7 -26.59 -15.58 -12.78
N CYS A 8 -25.65 -15.44 -11.85
CA CYS A 8 -25.24 -14.17 -11.23
C CYS A 8 -23.92 -14.36 -10.47
N GLY A 9 -23.09 -13.32 -10.44
CA GLY A 9 -21.98 -13.22 -9.49
C GLY A 9 -20.60 -13.61 -9.99
N TRP A 10 -20.08 -12.83 -10.93
CA TRP A 10 -18.67 -12.47 -10.90
C TRP A 10 -18.62 -10.96 -10.75
N ASN A 11 -18.39 -10.44 -9.54
CA ASN A 11 -17.93 -9.05 -9.35
C ASN A 11 -16.47 -8.91 -9.85
N LEU A 12 -16.14 -9.62 -10.93
CA LEU A 12 -14.83 -9.59 -11.54
C LEU A 12 -14.81 -8.45 -12.55
N PRO A 13 -13.66 -7.79 -12.71
CA PRO A 13 -13.46 -6.83 -13.77
C PRO A 13 -13.83 -7.45 -15.13
N PRO A 14 -14.34 -6.65 -16.08
CA PRO A 14 -14.65 -7.11 -17.43
C PRO A 14 -13.45 -7.85 -18.05
N GLY A 15 -13.67 -9.06 -18.54
CA GLY A 15 -12.64 -9.89 -19.18
C GLY A 15 -11.89 -10.85 -18.25
N CYS A 16 -12.14 -10.81 -16.94
CA CYS A 16 -11.55 -11.74 -15.97
C CYS A 16 -12.49 -12.94 -15.68
N PHE A 17 -11.89 -14.09 -15.38
CA PHE A 17 -12.56 -15.30 -14.92
C PHE A 17 -11.88 -15.84 -13.65
N GLU A 18 -12.54 -16.72 -12.90
CA GLU A 18 -12.08 -17.21 -11.58
C GLU A 18 -10.65 -17.75 -11.57
N GLY A 19 -10.22 -18.39 -12.66
CA GLY A 19 -8.88 -18.96 -12.81
C GLY A 19 -7.94 -18.15 -13.70
N ASP A 20 -8.22 -16.88 -13.97
CA ASP A 20 -7.38 -16.06 -14.85
C ASP A 20 -6.00 -15.84 -14.20
N PRO A 21 -4.91 -16.39 -14.76
CA PRO A 21 -3.58 -16.20 -14.21
C PRO A 21 -3.13 -14.73 -14.26
N ASN A 22 -3.68 -13.92 -15.16
CA ASN A 22 -3.38 -12.50 -15.31
C ASN A 22 -4.36 -11.60 -14.56
N ALA A 23 -5.21 -12.17 -13.71
CA ALA A 23 -6.15 -11.37 -12.94
C ALA A 23 -5.43 -10.34 -12.05
N PRO A 24 -6.03 -9.15 -11.84
CA PRO A 24 -5.40 -8.08 -11.07
C PRO A 24 -5.14 -8.45 -9.60
N TRP A 25 -5.90 -9.38 -9.01
CA TRP A 25 -5.66 -9.88 -7.65
C TRP A 25 -4.49 -10.88 -7.55
N ASN A 26 -3.95 -11.36 -8.67
CA ASN A 26 -2.72 -12.15 -8.69
C ASN A 26 -1.47 -11.26 -8.80
N ALA A 27 -1.63 -9.96 -9.06
CA ALA A 27 -0.52 -9.04 -9.03
C ALA A 27 0.04 -8.95 -7.60
N PRO A 28 1.37 -8.84 -7.42
CA PRO A 28 1.95 -8.60 -6.11
C PRO A 28 1.37 -7.32 -5.50
N ASP A 29 1.26 -7.31 -4.17
CA ASP A 29 0.80 -6.12 -3.45
C ASP A 29 1.70 -4.94 -3.84
N PRO A 30 1.16 -3.78 -4.27
CA PRO A 30 1.97 -2.60 -4.60
C PRO A 30 2.93 -2.15 -3.47
N LEU A 31 2.59 -2.48 -2.22
CA LEU A 31 3.39 -2.21 -1.02
C LEU A 31 4.39 -3.32 -0.69
N GLU A 32 4.36 -4.45 -1.39
CA GLU A 32 5.29 -5.55 -1.18
C GLU A 32 6.74 -5.06 -1.35
N GLY A 33 7.54 -5.22 -0.29
CA GLY A 33 8.93 -4.76 -0.26
C GLY A 33 9.12 -3.26 -0.08
N ARG A 34 8.05 -2.44 -0.02
CA ARG A 34 8.13 -1.02 0.31
C ARG A 34 8.28 -0.82 1.81
N LYS A 35 9.21 0.03 2.21
CA LYS A 35 9.45 0.36 3.62
C LYS A 35 8.89 1.74 3.94
N CYS A 36 8.46 1.94 5.18
CA CYS A 36 7.99 3.23 5.65
C CYS A 36 9.06 4.33 5.45
N GLY A 37 10.34 3.99 5.61
CA GLY A 37 11.47 4.90 5.41
C GLY A 37 11.65 5.41 3.97
N ASP A 38 11.06 4.75 2.98
CA ASP A 38 11.11 5.17 1.57
C ASP A 38 9.96 6.15 1.21
N CYS A 39 9.05 6.41 2.16
CA CYS A 39 7.89 7.28 1.98
C CYS A 39 8.27 8.75 2.10
N ARG A 40 7.69 9.62 1.27
CA ARG A 40 7.85 11.08 1.35
C ARG A 40 7.43 11.68 2.70
N TYR A 41 6.54 10.99 3.41
CA TYR A 41 6.00 11.42 4.70
C TYR A 41 6.89 10.98 5.88
N PHE A 42 7.93 10.19 5.64
CA PHE A 42 8.81 9.71 6.71
C PHE A 42 9.93 10.71 6.98
N GLY A 43 9.99 11.20 8.22
CA GLY A 43 11.10 12.02 8.72
C GLY A 43 12.03 11.21 9.61
N GLN A 44 13.27 10.99 9.18
CA GLN A 44 14.29 10.35 10.02
C GLN A 44 14.71 11.30 11.17
N LEU A 45 14.64 10.83 12.41
CA LEU A 45 15.12 11.59 13.56
C LEU A 45 16.61 11.31 13.81
N PRO A 46 17.46 12.33 14.00
CA PRO A 46 18.91 12.14 14.20
C PRO A 46 19.26 11.41 15.51
N ILE A 47 18.31 11.37 16.46
CA ILE A 47 18.49 10.76 17.80
C ILE A 47 18.16 9.25 17.79
N ARG A 48 17.52 8.75 16.73
CA ARG A 48 17.16 7.35 16.57
C ARG A 48 17.74 6.83 15.27
N HIS A 49 18.73 5.96 15.35
CA HIS A 49 19.38 5.38 14.16
C HIS A 49 18.42 4.63 13.22
N GLU A 50 17.27 4.18 13.72
CA GLU A 50 16.33 3.33 12.97
C GLU A 50 14.86 3.80 13.10
N GLY A 51 14.61 4.90 13.83
CA GLY A 51 13.27 5.39 14.12
C GLY A 51 13.06 6.82 13.62
N GLY A 52 11.85 7.09 13.15
CA GLY A 52 11.46 8.40 12.66
C GLY A 52 10.07 8.79 13.11
N VAL A 53 9.53 9.77 12.41
CA VAL A 53 8.13 10.18 12.53
C VAL A 53 7.44 10.06 11.19
N CYS A 54 6.18 9.65 11.20
CA CYS A 54 5.29 9.77 10.05
C CYS A 54 4.60 11.13 10.12
N LEU A 55 4.70 11.87 9.02
CA LEU A 55 4.16 13.22 8.85
C LEU A 55 2.84 13.23 8.07
N PHE A 56 2.24 12.07 7.79
CA PHE A 56 1.02 11.97 6.98
C PHE A 56 -0.13 12.81 7.55
N GLU A 57 -0.43 12.66 8.84
CA GLU A 57 -1.46 13.45 9.53
C GLU A 57 -1.19 14.96 9.46
N ALA A 58 0.09 15.35 9.51
CA ALA A 58 0.51 16.74 9.42
C ALA A 58 0.39 17.32 8.01
N MET A 59 0.65 16.52 6.98
CA MET A 59 0.75 17.00 5.59
C MET A 59 -0.55 16.83 4.80
N ASP A 60 -1.34 15.79 5.09
CA ASP A 60 -2.54 15.45 4.32
C ASP A 60 -3.83 15.73 5.13
N GLU A 61 -3.86 15.34 6.41
CA GLU A 61 -5.05 15.52 7.26
C GLU A 61 -5.13 16.91 7.91
N ASN A 62 -4.11 17.77 7.73
CA ASN A 62 -3.99 19.10 8.34
C ASN A 62 -4.12 19.10 9.87
N VAL A 63 -3.68 18.02 10.52
CA VAL A 63 -3.64 17.91 11.98
C VAL A 63 -2.23 18.23 12.47
N ALA A 64 -2.08 19.02 13.53
CA ALA A 64 -0.77 19.28 14.14
C ALA A 64 -0.26 18.06 14.97
N ALA A 65 -0.22 16.88 14.34
CA ALA A 65 0.14 15.62 14.95
C ALA A 65 1.16 14.87 14.09
N VAL A 66 2.02 14.10 14.76
CA VAL A 66 2.97 13.18 14.13
C VAL A 66 2.95 11.88 14.92
N SER A 67 3.11 10.76 14.22
CA SER A 67 3.17 9.43 14.84
C SER A 67 4.60 8.89 14.78
N LEU A 68 4.99 8.10 15.77
CA LEU A 68 6.28 7.41 15.74
C LEU A 68 6.23 6.28 14.72
N ALA A 69 7.26 6.17 13.89
CA ALA A 69 7.35 5.14 12.86
C ALA A 69 8.71 4.45 12.87
N ASP A 70 8.71 3.16 12.54
CA ASP A 70 9.92 2.40 12.21
C ASP A 70 10.15 2.48 10.70
N GLY A 71 11.27 3.08 10.30
CA GLY A 71 11.61 3.26 8.89
C GLY A 71 11.89 1.95 8.15
N ARG A 72 12.16 0.85 8.86
CA ARG A 72 12.40 -0.48 8.26
C ARG A 72 11.14 -1.33 8.15
N GLY A 73 10.06 -0.93 8.84
CA GLY A 73 8.77 -1.61 8.80
C GLY A 73 8.10 -1.50 7.43
N CYS A 74 7.10 -2.35 7.20
CA CYS A 74 6.29 -2.33 5.98
C CYS A 74 5.62 -0.95 5.80
N ALA A 75 5.55 -0.50 4.56
CA ALA A 75 4.76 0.67 4.19
C ALA A 75 3.25 0.42 4.40
N CYS A 76 2.51 1.48 4.72
CA CYS A 76 1.04 1.44 4.82
C CYS A 76 0.37 1.91 3.52
N GLU A 77 -0.96 1.88 3.49
CA GLU A 77 -1.77 2.33 2.35
C GLU A 77 -1.59 3.81 1.98
N ALA A 78 -1.13 4.65 2.91
CA ALA A 78 -0.80 6.06 2.69
C ALA A 78 0.62 6.27 2.11
N PHE A 79 1.28 5.20 1.66
CA PHE A 79 2.62 5.28 1.10
C PHE A 79 2.65 6.10 -0.19
N GLU A 80 3.50 7.11 -0.19
CA GLU A 80 3.86 7.86 -1.39
C GLU A 80 5.37 7.83 -1.56
N PRO A 81 5.88 7.41 -2.73
CA PRO A 81 7.32 7.38 -2.97
C PRO A 81 7.92 8.78 -2.90
N CYS A 82 9.13 8.90 -2.36
CA CYS A 82 9.90 10.13 -2.44
C CYS A 82 10.24 10.43 -3.92
N ALA A 83 9.95 11.65 -4.37
CA ALA A 83 10.19 12.09 -5.75
C ALA A 83 11.67 12.32 -6.06
#